data_AF-A0A246S3J7-F1
#
_entry.id   AF-A0A246S3J7-F1
#
_cell.length_a   1.000
_cell.length_b   1.000
_cell.length_c   1.000
_cell.angle_alpha   90.00
_cell.angle_beta   90.00
_cell.angle_gamma   90.00
#
_symmetry.space_group_name_H-M   'P 1'
#
loop_
_entity.id
_entity.type
_entity.pdbx_description
1 polymer ?
#
loop_
_entity_poly.entity_id
_entity_poly.type
_entity_poly.pdbx_seq_one_letter_code
_entity_poly.pdbx_strand_id
1 'polypeptide(L)' 'MLMCREATELMSLKQDTTLSLRDQLALRIHLSMCQACRTCARQFDLLHQASKRHPTSLLNSRQTLDD' A
#
# COMPACT_ATOMS: atom_id res chain seq x y z
N MET A 1 -12.97 16.89 -5.68
CA MET A 1 -11.52 17.00 -5.42
C MET A 1 -11.21 16.04 -4.30
N LEU A 2 -10.33 15.08 -4.52
CA LEU A 2 -9.87 14.15 -3.49
C LEU A 2 -8.92 14.89 -2.54
N MET A 3 -9.11 14.78 -1.23
CA MET A 3 -8.23 15.38 -0.24
C MET A 3 -6.97 14.54 -0.04
N CYS A 4 -5.86 15.15 0.35
CA CYS A 4 -4.60 14.43 0.60
C CYS A 4 -4.75 13.30 1.63
N ARG A 5 -5.64 13.48 2.62
CA ARG A 5 -5.99 12.45 3.61
C ARG A 5 -6.67 11.25 2.96
N GLU A 6 -7.74 11.48 2.20
CA GLU A 6 -8.45 10.42 1.47
C GLU A 6 -7.52 9.71 0.47
N ALA A 7 -6.63 10.45 -0.19
CA ALA A 7 -5.63 9.87 -1.07
C ALA A 7 -4.72 8.88 -0.32
N THR A 8 -4.30 9.23 0.90
CA THR A 8 -3.45 8.37 1.74
C THR A 8 -4.23 7.16 2.25
N GLU A 9 -5.50 7.33 2.64
CA GLU A 9 -6.39 6.23 3.00
C GLU A 9 -6.59 5.24 1.83
N LEU A 10 -6.82 5.74 0.62
CA LEU A 10 -6.90 4.91 -0.60
C LEU A 10 -5.56 4.23 -0.93
N MET A 11 -4.41 4.89 -0.71
CA MET A 11 -3.09 4.26 -0.88
C MET A 11 -2.89 3.08 0.06
N SER A 12 -3.27 3.22 1.33
CA SER A 12 -3.23 2.12 2.30
C SER A 12 -4.19 1.00 1.89
N LEU A 13 -5.44 1.37 1.58
CA LEU A 13 -6.48 0.41 1.20
C LEU A 13 -6.09 -0.40 -0.03
N LYS A 14 -5.39 0.21 -1.01
CA LYS A 14 -4.84 -0.48 -2.19
C LYS A 14 -3.87 -1.61 -1.85
N GLN A 15 -3.17 -1.53 -0.72
CA GLN A 15 -2.22 -2.58 -0.31
C GLN A 15 -2.93 -3.76 0.34
N ASP A 16 -4.05 -3.52 1.03
CA ASP A 16 -4.81 -4.55 1.74
C ASP A 16 -5.91 -5.18 0.87
N THR A 17 -6.51 -4.41 -0.04
CA THR A 17 -7.61 -4.86 -0.90
C THR A 17 -7.55 -4.24 -2.30
N THR A 18 -8.36 -4.78 -3.22
CA THR A 18 -8.52 -4.22 -4.56
C THR A 18 -9.41 -2.98 -4.53
N LEU A 19 -8.85 -1.82 -4.89
CA LEU A 19 -9.62 -0.59 -5.08
C LEU A 19 -10.56 -0.70 -6.29
N SER A 20 -11.73 -0.07 -6.18
CA SER A 20 -12.64 0.16 -7.31
C SER A 20 -11.96 0.97 -8.41
N LEU A 21 -12.34 0.75 -9.67
CA LEU A 21 -11.77 1.46 -10.83
C LEU A 21 -11.94 2.99 -10.71
N ARG A 22 -13.03 3.44 -10.08
CA ARG A 22 -13.30 4.87 -9.85
C ARG A 22 -12.30 5.47 -8.86
N ASP A 23 -12.04 4.77 -7.77
CA ASP A 23 -11.12 5.22 -6.72
C ASP A 23 -9.66 5.18 -7.20
N GLN A 24 -9.30 4.17 -8.01
CA GLN A 24 -8.00 4.13 -8.67
C GLN A 24 -7.80 5.34 -9.58
N LEU A 25 -8.81 5.70 -10.38
CA LEU A 25 -8.71 6.86 -11.28
C LEU A 25 -8.61 8.17 -10.49
N ALA A 26 -9.46 8.35 -9.48
CA ALA A 26 -9.42 9.53 -8.61
C ALA A 26 -8.06 9.69 -7.92
N LEU A 27 -7.51 8.60 -7.40
CA LEU A 27 -6.18 8.57 -6.79
C LEU A 27 -5.09 8.95 -7.80
N ARG A 28 -5.13 8.40 -9.02
CA ARG A 28 -4.14 8.72 -10.08
C ARG A 28 -4.17 10.19 -10.48
N ILE A 29 -5.35 10.79 -10.59
CA ILE A 29 -5.51 12.22 -10.89
C ILE A 29 -4.96 13.08 -9.74
N HIS A 30 -5.26 12.72 -8.49
CA HIS A 30 -4.73 13.46 -7.34
C HIS A 30 -3.19 13.35 -7.28
N LEU A 31 -2.66 12.15 -7.48
CA LEU A 31 -1.23 11.91 -7.58
C LEU A 31 -0.58 12.70 -8.71
N SER A 32 -1.26 12.91 -9.85
CA SER A 32 -0.68 13.70 -10.94
C SER A 32 -0.55 15.20 -10.61
N MET A 33 -1.26 15.70 -9.60
CA MET A 33 -1.28 17.12 -9.21
C MET A 33 -0.57 17.40 -7.89
N CYS A 34 -0.50 16.44 -6.97
CA CYS A 34 0.10 16.61 -5.65
C CYS A 34 1.45 15.89 -5.54
N GLN A 35 2.54 16.65 -5.39
CA GLN A 35 3.89 16.08 -5.28
C GLN A 35 4.12 15.34 -3.95
N ALA A 36 3.56 15.85 -2.84
CA ALA A 36 3.67 15.20 -1.54
C ALA A 36 3.04 13.79 -1.55
N CYS A 37 1.80 13.69 -2.05
CA CYS A 37 1.11 12.41 -2.20
C CYS A 37 1.82 11.47 -3.17
N ARG A 38 2.45 11.98 -4.24
CA ARG A 38 3.32 11.19 -5.13
C ARG A 38 4.49 10.55 -4.43
N THR A 39 5.16 11.31 -3.56
CA THR A 39 6.28 10.79 -2.76
C THR A 39 5.80 9.75 -1.76
N CYS A 40 4.67 10.00 -1.10
CA CYS A 40 4.04 9.05 -0.19
C CYS A 40 3.68 7.72 -0.88
N ALA A 41 3.04 7.78 -2.05
CA ALA A 41 2.70 6.59 -2.83
C ALA A 41 3.94 5.73 -3.17
N ARG A 42 5.07 6.36 -3.52
CA ARG A 42 6.33 5.64 -3.75
C ARG A 42 6.83 4.93 -2.49
N GLN A 43 6.68 5.54 -1.31
CA GLN A 43 7.06 4.90 -0.04
C GLN A 43 6.18 3.67 0.24
N PHE A 44 4.86 3.78 0.02
CA PHE A 44 3.96 2.63 0.14
C PHE A 44 4.33 1.50 -0.83
N ASP A 45 4.66 1.81 -2.09
CA ASP A 45 5.08 0.81 -3.07
C ASP A 45 6.41 0.15 -2.67
N LEU A 46 7.36 0.89 -2.10
CA LEU A 46 8.62 0.34 -1.59
C LEU A 46 8.38 -0.62 -0.42
N LEU A 47 7.53 -0.23 0.54
CA LEU A 47 7.15 -1.08 1.67
C LEU A 47 6.48 -2.37 1.19
N HIS A 48 5.54 -2.27 0.25
CA HIS A 48 4.86 -3.44 -0.30
C HIS A 48 5.78 -4.37 -1.08
N GLN A 49 6.74 -3.81 -1.84
CA GLN A 49 7.78 -4.60 -2.50
C GLN A 49 8.71 -5.31 -1.50
N ALA A 50 9.10 -4.64 -0.43
CA ALA A 50 9.88 -5.25 0.65
C ALA A 50 9.09 -6.38 1.30
N SER A 51 7.80 -6.18 1.63
CA SER A 51 6.92 -7.20 2.17
C SER A 51 6.77 -8.40 1.23
N LYS A 52 6.70 -8.18 -0.09
CA LYS A 52 6.68 -9.26 -1.09
C LYS A 52 8.01 -10.02 -1.19
N ARG A 53 9.14 -9.34 -0.92
CA ARG A 53 10.48 -9.92 -1.00
C ARG A 53 10.87 -10.70 0.26
N HIS A 54 10.18 -10.47 1.37
CA HIS A 54 10.19 -11.39 2.50
C HIS A 54 9.17 -12.49 2.24
N PRO A 55 9.57 -13.70 1.78
CA PRO A 55 8.72 -14.84 2.06
C PRO A 55 8.52 -14.84 3.56
N THR A 56 7.27 -14.92 4.00
CA THR A 56 6.88 -15.19 5.39
C THR A 56 7.45 -16.56 5.80
N SER A 57 8.77 -16.66 5.91
CA SER A 57 9.53 -17.83 6.30
C SER A 57 9.94 -17.76 7.77
N LEU A 58 9.60 -16.67 8.48
CA LEU A 58 9.91 -16.51 9.90
C LEU A 58 8.73 -16.80 10.84
N LEU A 59 7.53 -17.12 10.31
CA LEU A 59 6.41 -17.61 11.12
C LEU A 59 6.29 -19.15 11.13
N ASN A 60 7.06 -19.87 10.30
CA ASN A 60 7.08 -21.35 10.33
C ASN A 60 8.09 -21.95 11.32
N SER A 61 9.04 -21.16 11.83
CA SER A 61 10.09 -21.66 12.76
C SER A 61 9.75 -21.48 14.25
N ARG A 62 8.56 -20.98 14.59
CA ARG A 62 8.09 -20.87 15.99
C ARG A 62 7.00 -21.87 16.37
N GLN A 63 6.59 -22.76 15.45
CA GLN A 63 5.50 -23.72 15.72
C GLN A 63 5.99 -25.18 15.83
N THR A 64 7.31 -25.44 15.76
CA THR A 64 7.87 -26.80 15.88
C THR A 64 8.67 -27.02 17.17
N LEU A 65 8.43 -26.23 18.22
CA LEU A 65 9.09 -26.41 19.52
C LEU A 65 8.13 -26.56 20.71
N ASP A 66 6.85 -26.86 20.44
CA ASP A 66 5.83 -27.14 21.45
C ASP A 66 4.96 -28.37 21.06
N ASP A 67 5.60 -29.45 20.57
CA ASP A 67 5.04 -30.83 20.55
C ASP A 67 6.15 -31.85 20.88
#